data_AF-A0A183DBS5-F1
#
_entry.id   AF-A0A183DBS5-F1
#
_cell.length_a   1.000
_cell.length_b   1.000
_cell.length_c   1.000
_cell.angle_alpha   90.00
_cell.angle_beta   90.00
_cell.angle_gamma   90.00
#
_symmetry.space_group_name_H-M   'P 1'
#
loop_
_entity.id
_entity.type
_entity.pdbx_description
1 polymer ?
#
loop_
_entity_poly.entity_id
_entity_poly.type
_entity_poly.pdbx_seq_one_letter_code
_entity_poly.pdbx_strand_id
1 'polypeptide(L)' 'MKAIEVTAILMVPALVLGIFGNMNLLFATFRLKQLQNRNGILIALIAFFDFVSRFVSNRNKM' A
#
# COMPACT_ATOMS: atom_id res chain seq x y z
N MET A 1 22.41 10.13 14.65
CA MET A 1 21.96 8.76 14.96
C MET A 1 20.49 8.71 15.39
N LYS A 2 20.06 9.48 16.42
CA LYS A 2 18.65 9.52 16.87
C LYS A 2 17.61 9.80 15.78
N ALA A 3 17.90 10.69 14.82
CA ALA A 3 16.97 10.98 13.73
C ALA A 3 16.67 9.74 12.87
N ILE A 4 17.67 8.91 12.57
CA ILE A 4 17.53 7.71 11.73
C ILE A 4 16.71 6.65 12.45
N GLU A 5 16.90 6.49 13.76
CA GLU A 5 16.06 5.62 14.61
C GLU A 5 14.60 6.07 14.61
N VAL A 6 14.34 7.37 14.78
CA VAL A 6 12.98 7.90 14.75
C VAL A 6 12.35 7.68 13.38
N THR A 7 13.09 7.91 12.29
CA THR A 7 12.58 7.63 10.94
C THR A 7 12.26 6.16 10.77
N ALA A 8 13.12 5.24 11.25
CA ALA A 8 12.89 3.80 11.17
C ALA A 8 11.65 3.36 11.98
N ILE A 9 11.48 3.90 13.19
CA ILE A 9 10.33 3.63 14.07
C ILE A 9 9.03 4.14 13.42
N LEU A 10 9.05 5.26 12.70
CA LEU A 10 7.89 5.78 11.98
C LEU A 10 7.63 5.02 10.66
N MET A 11 8.67 4.46 10.04
CA MET A 11 8.57 3.74 8.77
C MET A 11 7.82 2.41 8.92
N VAL A 12 8.03 1.69 10.02
CA VAL A 12 7.35 0.42 10.30
C VAL A 12 5.81 0.54 10.34
N PRO A 13 5.20 1.40 11.17
CA PRO A 13 3.75 1.57 11.19
C PRO A 13 3.23 2.18 9.88
N ALA A 14 3.97 3.07 9.20
CA ALA A 14 3.60 3.56 7.87
C ALA A 14 3.56 2.44 6.82
N LEU A 15 4.46 1.46 6.92
CA LEU A 15 4.45 0.27 6.06
C LEU A 15 3.22 -0.61 6.32
N VAL A 16 2.93 -0.89 7.60
CA VAL A 16 1.78 -1.70 8.03
C VAL A 16 0.46 -1.04 7.64
N LEU A 17 0.30 0.26 7.91
CA LEU A 17 -0.89 1.03 7.53
C LEU A 17 -1.05 1.14 6.01
N GLY A 18 0.05 1.29 5.27
CA GLY A 18 0.00 1.31 3.81
C GLY A 18 -0.49 -0.03 3.22
N ILE A 19 0.03 -1.15 3.72
CA ILE A 19 -0.41 -2.49 3.29
C ILE A 19 -1.88 -2.72 3.65
N PHE A 20 -2.27 -2.43 4.90
CA PHE A 20 -3.63 -2.61 5.37
C PHE A 20 -4.62 -1.72 4.60
N GLY A 21 -4.27 -0.45 4.38
CA GLY A 21 -5.09 0.51 3.63
C GLY A 21 -5.26 0.09 2.16
N ASN A 22 -4.18 -0.31 1.49
CA ASN A 22 -4.23 -0.76 0.10
C ASN A 22 -5.04 -2.05 -0.08
N MET A 23 -4.92 -3.02 0.84
CA MET A 23 -5.75 -4.24 0.81
C MET A 23 -7.23 -3.92 1.07
N ASN A 24 -7.53 -3.05 2.03
CA ASN A 24 -8.91 -2.67 2.32
C ASN A 24 -9.54 -1.92 1.14
N LEU A 25 -8.76 -1.09 0.45
CA LEU A 25 -9.22 -0.35 -0.73
C LEU A 25 -9.46 -1.28 -1.92
N LEU A 26 -8.59 -2.26 -2.15
CA LEU A 26 -8.81 -3.33 -3.14
C LEU A 26 -10.09 -4.12 -2.83
N PHE A 27 -10.29 -4.50 -1.57
CA PHE A 27 -11.48 -5.25 -1.14
C PHE A 27 -12.76 -4.41 -1.24
N ALA A 28 -12.70 -3.12 -0.89
CA ALA A 28 -13.83 -2.19 -1.01
C ALA A 28 -14.22 -1.99 -2.48
N THR A 29 -13.25 -1.78 -3.38
CA THR A 29 -13.49 -1.69 -4.82
C THR A 29 -14.03 -3.01 -5.39
N PHE A 30 -13.57 -4.16 -4.90
CA PHE A 30 -14.09 -5.46 -5.35
C PHE A 30 -15.53 -5.73 -4.87
N ARG A 31 -15.86 -5.33 -3.63
CA ARG A 31 -17.17 -5.60 -3.00
C ARG A 31 -18.25 -4.59 -3.39
N LEU A 32 -17.91 -3.32 -3.53
CA LEU A 32 -18.86 -2.25 -3.79
C LEU A 32 -18.91 -1.95 -5.30
N LYS A 33 -19.97 -2.42 -5.97
CA LYS A 33 -20.21 -2.15 -7.41
C LYS A 33 -20.25 -0.65 -7.76
N GLN A 34 -20.59 0.22 -6.81
CA GLN A 34 -20.51 1.69 -6.98
C GLN A 34 -19.08 2.21 -7.10
N LEU A 35 -18.10 1.54 -6.48
CA LEU A 35 -16.69 1.90 -6.57
C LEU A 35 -16.01 1.23 -7.79
N GLN A 36 -16.64 0.27 -8.44
CA GLN A 36 -16.16 -0.35 -9.69
C GLN A 36 -16.33 0.55 -10.93
N ASN A 37 -16.37 1.87 -10.74
CA ASN A 37 -16.32 2.81 -11.84
C ASN A 37 -14.88 2.90 -12.39
N ARG A 38 -14.69 3.47 -13.59
CA ARG A 38 -13.35 3.59 -14.22
C ARG A 38 -12.30 4.19 -13.28
N ASN A 39 -12.71 5.18 -12.47
CA ASN A 39 -11.84 5.82 -11.49
C ASN A 39 -11.45 4.89 -10.34
N GLY A 40 -12.39 4.12 -9.79
CA GLY A 40 -12.07 3.22 -8.66
C GLY A 40 -11.23 2.01 -9.08
N ILE A 41 -11.38 1.54 -10.32
CA ILE A 41 -10.48 0.55 -10.93
C ILE A 41 -9.06 1.12 -11.04
N LEU A 42 -8.92 2.40 -11.41
CA LEU A 42 -7.61 3.08 -11.44
C LEU A 42 -6.97 3.12 -10.05
N ILE A 43 -7.73 3.46 -9.00
CA ILE A 43 -7.21 3.50 -7.63
C ILE A 43 -6.82 2.10 -7.15
N ALA A 44 -7.61 1.07 -7.49
CA ALA A 44 -7.27 -0.32 -7.22
C ALA A 44 -5.96 -0.76 -7.90
N LEU A 45 -5.74 -0.36 -9.16
CA LEU A 45 -4.49 -0.63 -9.89
C LEU A 45 -3.29 0.11 -9.26
N ILE A 46 -3.47 1.35 -8.82
CA ILE A 46 -2.42 2.11 -8.11
C ILE A 46 -2.07 1.42 -6.78
N ALA A 47 -3.08 1.01 -6.00
CA ALA A 47 -2.87 0.29 -4.73
C ALA A 47 -2.17 -1.06 -4.94
N PHE A 48 -2.52 -1.78 -6.01
CA PHE A 48 -1.86 -3.02 -6.41
C PHE A 48 -0.40 -2.77 -6.82
N PHE A 49 -0.14 -1.73 -7.61
CA PHE A 49 1.21 -1.37 -8.05
C PHE A 49 2.10 -0.93 -6.87
N ASP A 50 1.56 -0.17 -5.91
CA ASP A 50 2.27 0.20 -4.68
C ASP A 50 2.64 -1.03 -3.84
N PHE A 51 1.74 -2.01 -3.78
CA PHE A 51 1.99 -3.28 -3.07
C PHE A 51 3.10 -4.10 -3.75
N VAL A 52 3.03 -4.27 -5.07
CA VAL A 52 4.05 -5.00 -5.85
C VAL A 52 5.40 -4.27 -5.78
N SER A 53 5.42 -2.94 -5.88
CA SER A 53 6.63 -2.14 -5.77
C SER A 53 7.31 -2.29 -4.40
N ARG A 54 6.54 -2.24 -3.31
CA ARG A 54 7.07 -2.51 -1.95
C ARG A 54 7.62 -3.93 -1.83
N PHE A 55 6.94 -4.93 -2.42
CA PHE A 55 7.38 -6.32 -2.38
C PHE A 55 8.66 -6.57 -3.20
N VAL A 56 8.75 -5.98 -4.40
CA VAL A 56 9.93 -6.05 -5.27
C VAL A 56 11.09 -5.27 -4.69
N SER A 57 10.85 -4.09 -4.11
CA SER A 57 11.89 -3.32 -3.41
C SER A 57 12.46 -4.09 -2.21
N ASN A 58 11.61 -4.84 -1.50
CA ASN A 58 12.05 -5.73 -0.43
C ASN A 58 12.92 -6.90 -0.94
N ARG A 59 12.65 -7.41 -2.15
CA ARG A 59 13.45 -8.47 -2.80
C ARG A 59 14.84 -8.04 -3.24
N ASN A 60 15.04 -6.77 -3.59
CA ASN A 60 16.35 -6.23 -4.00
C ASN A 60 17.27 -5.84 -2.83
N LYS A 61 16.76 -5.88 -1.59
CA LYS A 61 17.53 -5.62 -0.36
C LYS A 61 18.01 -6.90 0.35
N MET A 62 17.68 -8.07 -0.18
CA MET A 62 18.06 -9.40 0.31
C MET A 62 19.16 -9.98 -0.57
#